data_AF-A0A918JU19-F1
#
_entry.id   AF-A0A918JU19-F1
#
_cell.length_a   1.000
_cell.length_b   1.000
_cell.length_c   1.000
_cell.angle_alpha   90.00
_cell.angle_beta   90.00
_cell.angle_gamma   90.00
#
_symmetry.space_group_name_H-M   'P 1'
#
loop_
_entity.id
_entity.type
_entity.pdbx_description
1 polymer ?
#
loop_
_entity_poly.entity_id
_entity_poly.type
_entity_poly.pdbx_seq_one_letter_code
_entity_poly.pdbx_strand_id
1 'polypeptide(L)'
;MKKILFITISLFLINNINSQDKKKYMPFMHNNLWGIVDSTQKTIIEPKYNDIRFLGELDYVSLDDKLIFDLEKGTQQKSPGTFETEVFISKQRFYLFNNNNKSILIDLKNNEKISLSLKYTNFENITLTNPNSGIENEYIIGTLDYDSYILLKNTKKLPAAITGRFSEPDLLVDKSSKKNIFFTAIKNSKIYVYNTNLKIVNTFLNEEKLRENLENLAKKTNSDGLSQKCFTCAEIMHSGSFDENPLLPEIFEVSYKSNRLSVVYKNKEGKEIEVNPYQTFEKGCGYLDGVTFGKNLIFIDFRYVKPKKLMFPKEYLD
;
A
#
# COMPACT_ATOMS: atom_id res chain seq x y z
N MET A 1 -74.37 5.69 -4.62
CA MET A 1 -73.81 4.49 -5.27
C MET A 1 -72.52 4.87 -6.00
N LYS A 2 -71.45 4.09 -5.75
CA LYS A 2 -70.17 3.95 -6.51
C LYS A 2 -69.35 5.25 -6.73
N LYS A 3 -68.29 5.49 -5.93
CA LYS A 3 -66.90 4.98 -6.10
C LYS A 3 -66.35 5.21 -7.52
N ILE A 4 -65.34 6.06 -7.65
CA ILE A 4 -64.03 5.72 -8.23
C ILE A 4 -63.00 6.69 -7.59
N LEU A 5 -62.08 6.07 -6.88
CA LEU A 5 -60.94 6.64 -6.19
C LEU A 5 -59.80 6.69 -7.22
N PHE A 6 -59.37 7.87 -7.65
CA PHE A 6 -58.15 8.00 -8.46
C PHE A 6 -56.94 7.92 -7.53
N ILE A 7 -56.47 6.70 -7.32
CA ILE A 7 -55.13 6.44 -6.80
C ILE A 7 -54.17 6.59 -7.98
N THR A 8 -53.55 7.75 -8.14
CA THR A 8 -52.31 7.87 -8.89
C THR A 8 -51.17 7.44 -7.99
N ILE A 9 -50.88 6.14 -7.99
CA ILE A 9 -49.58 5.61 -7.59
C ILE A 9 -48.57 6.21 -8.58
N SER A 10 -47.97 7.34 -8.21
CA SER A 10 -46.70 7.74 -8.80
C SER A 10 -45.62 6.90 -8.13
N LEU A 11 -45.43 5.72 -8.72
CA LEU A 11 -44.24 4.88 -8.60
C LEU A 11 -43.04 5.69 -9.14
N PHE A 12 -42.57 6.68 -8.37
CA PHE A 12 -41.18 7.09 -8.49
C PHE A 12 -40.37 6.05 -7.75
N LEU A 13 -39.96 5.06 -8.56
CA LEU A 13 -38.92 4.09 -8.31
C LEU A 13 -37.84 4.70 -7.43
N ILE A 14 -37.71 4.10 -6.26
CA ILE A 14 -36.54 4.14 -5.42
C ILE A 14 -35.39 3.62 -6.29
N ASN A 15 -34.68 4.52 -6.96
CA ASN A 15 -33.33 4.24 -7.40
C ASN A 15 -32.45 4.29 -6.16
N ASN A 16 -32.54 3.24 -5.35
CA ASN A 16 -31.39 2.73 -4.63
C ASN A 16 -30.38 2.28 -5.69
N ILE A 17 -29.70 3.23 -6.32
CA ILE A 17 -28.39 2.93 -6.90
C ILE A 17 -27.42 2.98 -5.72
N ASN A 18 -27.58 2.00 -4.84
CA ASN A 18 -26.44 1.42 -4.14
C ASN A 18 -25.72 0.52 -5.13
N SER A 19 -25.16 1.11 -6.19
CA SER A 19 -23.85 0.69 -6.60
C SER A 19 -22.92 1.70 -5.95
N GLN A 20 -22.39 1.36 -4.78
CA GLN A 20 -21.08 1.89 -4.39
C GLN A 20 -20.09 1.33 -5.43
N ASP A 21 -20.13 1.86 -6.66
CA ASP A 21 -18.97 1.93 -7.50
C ASP A 21 -18.02 2.83 -6.70
N LYS A 22 -17.23 2.19 -5.83
CA LYS A 22 -16.20 2.84 -5.03
C LYS A 22 -15.44 3.71 -6.02
N LYS A 23 -15.59 5.04 -5.92
CA LYS A 23 -14.92 5.97 -6.84
C LYS A 23 -13.44 5.67 -6.70
N LYS A 24 -12.86 5.13 -7.76
CA LYS A 24 -11.46 4.74 -7.80
C LYS A 24 -10.72 5.94 -8.37
N TYR A 25 -9.78 6.43 -7.59
CA TYR A 25 -8.99 7.62 -7.91
C TYR A 25 -7.68 7.20 -8.54
N MET A 26 -7.19 7.98 -9.49
CA MET A 26 -5.90 7.74 -10.12
C MET A 26 -5.11 9.04 -10.23
N PRO A 27 -3.79 8.99 -10.04
CA PRO A 27 -2.95 10.13 -10.34
C PRO A 27 -2.87 10.32 -11.86
N PHE A 28 -2.71 11.55 -12.30
CA PHE A 28 -2.27 11.87 -13.65
C PHE A 28 -1.31 13.04 -13.60
N MET A 29 -0.40 13.11 -14.57
CA MET A 29 0.51 14.24 -14.69
C MET A 29 0.20 15.01 -15.97
N HIS A 30 0.02 16.31 -15.82
CA HIS A 30 -0.15 17.25 -16.92
C HIS A 30 0.84 18.40 -16.77
N ASN A 31 1.64 18.67 -17.80
CA ASN A 31 2.68 19.71 -17.76
C ASN A 31 3.63 19.60 -16.55
N ASN A 32 4.08 18.37 -16.23
CA ASN A 32 4.93 18.05 -15.08
C ASN A 32 4.32 18.35 -13.69
N LEU A 33 3.00 18.51 -13.61
CA LEU A 33 2.28 18.71 -12.37
C LEU A 33 1.24 17.62 -12.17
N TRP A 34 1.11 17.17 -10.93
CA TRP A 34 0.25 16.07 -10.52
C TRP A 34 -1.16 16.55 -10.20
N GLY A 35 -2.13 15.82 -10.73
CA GLY A 35 -3.54 15.90 -10.42
C GLY A 35 -4.13 14.51 -10.13
N ILE A 36 -5.41 14.47 -9.80
CA ILE A 36 -6.16 13.24 -9.53
C ILE A 36 -7.47 13.25 -10.28
N VAL A 37 -7.77 12.12 -10.91
CA VAL A 37 -9.00 11.86 -11.64
C VAL A 37 -9.76 10.72 -10.99
N ASP A 38 -11.10 10.74 -11.07
CA ASP A 38 -11.91 9.57 -10.69
C ASP A 38 -12.12 8.60 -11.86
N SER A 39 -12.77 7.48 -11.57
CA SER A 39 -13.06 6.43 -12.54
C SER A 39 -13.96 6.84 -13.70
N THR A 40 -14.57 8.03 -13.64
CA THR A 40 -15.40 8.61 -14.70
C THR A 40 -14.63 9.61 -15.57
N GLN A 41 -13.31 9.73 -15.38
CA GLN A 41 -12.45 10.75 -16.00
C GLN A 41 -12.74 12.18 -15.52
N LYS A 42 -13.48 12.35 -14.42
CA LYS A 42 -13.70 13.66 -13.84
C LYS A 42 -12.50 14.04 -12.98
N THR A 43 -11.97 15.25 -13.21
CA THR A 43 -10.92 15.81 -12.35
C THR A 43 -11.42 16.05 -10.93
N ILE A 44 -10.71 15.49 -9.97
CA ILE A 44 -10.93 15.63 -8.52
C ILE A 44 -9.92 16.61 -7.93
N ILE A 45 -8.67 16.52 -8.38
CA ILE A 45 -7.59 17.44 -8.03
C ILE A 45 -6.93 17.91 -9.33
N GLU A 46 -6.95 19.21 -9.56
CA GLU A 46 -6.27 19.86 -10.70
C GLU A 46 -4.75 19.61 -10.68
N PRO A 47 -4.09 19.51 -11.84
CA PRO A 47 -2.66 19.25 -11.95
C PRO A 47 -1.84 20.49 -11.56
N LYS A 48 -1.58 20.65 -10.26
CA LYS A 48 -0.86 21.82 -9.70
C LYS A 48 0.15 21.49 -8.60
N TYR A 49 0.40 20.20 -8.38
CA TYR A 49 1.28 19.72 -7.32
C TYR A 49 2.56 19.14 -7.92
N ASN A 50 3.69 19.29 -7.24
CA ASN A 50 4.98 18.76 -7.69
C ASN A 50 5.18 17.30 -7.24
N ASP A 51 4.59 16.92 -6.10
CA ASP A 51 4.60 15.55 -5.59
C ASP A 51 3.24 15.17 -5.02
N ILE A 52 2.83 13.92 -5.23
CA ILE A 52 1.66 13.33 -4.60
C ILE A 52 1.96 11.91 -4.12
N ARG A 53 1.41 11.54 -2.97
CA ARG A 53 1.52 10.19 -2.41
C ARG A 53 0.17 9.69 -1.97
N PHE A 54 -0.24 8.52 -2.45
CA PHE A 54 -1.45 7.88 -1.93
C PHE A 54 -1.19 7.24 -0.57
N LEU A 55 -2.19 7.37 0.29
CA LEU A 55 -2.22 6.78 1.62
C LEU A 55 -3.39 5.80 1.69
N GLY A 56 -3.14 4.62 2.27
CA GLY A 56 -4.14 3.59 2.42
C GLY A 56 -4.53 2.95 1.09
N GLU A 57 -5.78 2.52 0.98
CA GLU A 57 -6.32 1.95 -0.26
C GLU A 57 -6.85 3.04 -1.18
N LEU A 58 -6.03 4.09 -1.41
CA LEU A 58 -6.43 5.31 -2.13
C LEU A 58 -7.54 6.09 -1.40
N ASP A 59 -7.53 6.06 -0.07
CA ASP A 59 -8.48 6.78 0.77
C ASP A 59 -8.09 8.27 0.89
N TYR A 60 -6.78 8.53 0.92
CA TYR A 60 -6.20 9.86 1.09
C TYR A 60 -5.02 10.09 0.16
N VAL A 61 -4.69 11.36 -0.08
CA VAL A 61 -3.49 11.77 -0.83
C VAL A 61 -2.72 12.84 -0.04
N SER A 62 -1.42 12.64 0.13
CA SER A 62 -0.50 13.70 0.53
C SER A 62 -0.08 14.50 -0.71
N LEU A 63 -0.19 15.83 -0.62
CA LEU A 63 0.10 16.77 -1.71
C LEU A 63 1.28 17.66 -1.29
N ASP A 64 2.39 17.59 -2.01
CA ASP A 64 3.66 18.28 -1.74
C ASP A 64 4.16 18.14 -0.29
N ASP A 65 3.83 17.04 0.40
CA ASP A 65 4.02 16.85 1.85
C ASP A 65 3.43 17.96 2.75
N LYS A 66 2.59 18.84 2.19
CA LYS A 66 2.04 20.02 2.87
C LYS A 66 0.59 19.83 3.27
N LEU A 67 -0.17 19.11 2.45
CA LEU A 67 -1.59 18.87 2.64
C LEU A 67 -1.89 17.38 2.58
N ILE A 68 -2.97 16.99 3.25
CA ILE A 68 -3.60 15.69 3.10
C ILE A 68 -5.03 15.93 2.62
N PHE A 69 -5.39 15.31 1.50
CA PHE A 69 -6.71 15.37 0.91
C PHE A 69 -7.47 14.07 1.18
N ASP A 70 -8.68 14.17 1.71
CA ASP A 70 -9.63 13.07 1.89
C ASP A 70 -10.40 12.91 0.57
N LEU A 71 -10.08 11.84 -0.17
CA LEU A 71 -10.64 11.62 -1.51
C LEU A 71 -12.13 11.30 -1.47
N GLU A 72 -12.63 10.72 -0.38
CA GLU A 72 -14.05 10.41 -0.21
C GLU A 72 -14.86 11.69 0.05
N LYS A 73 -14.36 12.55 0.95
CA LYS A 73 -15.09 13.75 1.40
C LYS A 73 -14.80 15.00 0.60
N GLY A 74 -13.71 15.02 -0.18
CA GLY A 74 -13.23 16.21 -0.88
C GLY A 74 -12.72 17.31 0.05
N THR A 75 -12.33 16.95 1.29
CA THR A 75 -11.82 17.89 2.29
C THR A 75 -10.30 17.81 2.38
N GLN A 76 -9.67 18.88 2.86
CA GLN A 76 -8.21 18.95 3.02
C GLN A 76 -7.82 19.37 4.44
N GLN A 77 -6.68 18.88 4.89
CA GLN A 77 -6.05 19.31 6.13
C GLN A 77 -4.54 19.47 5.96
N LYS A 78 -3.91 20.20 6.88
CA LYS A 78 -2.45 20.36 6.88
C LYS A 78 -1.77 19.03 7.18
N SER A 79 -0.75 18.69 6.40
CA SER A 79 0.09 17.54 6.69
C SER A 79 0.96 17.81 7.92
N PRO A 80 1.10 16.85 8.86
CA PRO A 80 2.01 16.98 10.00
C PRO A 80 3.49 16.82 9.61
N GLY A 81 3.78 16.37 8.39
CA GLY A 81 5.12 16.06 7.87
C GLY A 81 5.07 15.22 6.58
N THR A 82 6.19 14.63 6.21
CA THR A 82 6.31 13.69 5.09
C THR A 82 5.71 12.34 5.48
N PHE A 83 4.89 11.77 4.59
CA PHE A 83 4.34 10.43 4.78
C PHE A 83 5.41 9.36 4.53
N GLU A 84 5.52 8.39 5.44
CA GLU A 84 6.51 7.31 5.37
C GLU A 84 5.87 5.95 5.08
N THR A 85 4.90 5.53 5.90
CA THR A 85 4.26 4.22 5.79
C THR A 85 2.93 4.17 6.55
N GLU A 86 2.17 3.09 6.35
CA GLU A 86 1.02 2.76 7.20
C GLU A 86 1.35 1.63 8.19
N VAL A 87 0.62 1.59 9.30
CA VAL A 87 0.73 0.54 10.31
C VAL A 87 -0.63 0.31 10.98
N PHE A 88 -0.93 -0.95 11.32
CA PHE A 88 -2.14 -1.31 12.05
C PHE A 88 -1.85 -1.42 13.54
N ILE A 89 -2.44 -0.52 14.34
CA ILE A 89 -2.32 -0.53 15.79
C ILE A 89 -3.63 -0.98 16.40
N SER A 90 -3.64 -2.14 17.07
CA SER A 90 -4.87 -2.70 17.64
C SER A 90 -6.02 -2.77 16.61
N LYS A 91 -5.71 -3.21 15.39
CA LYS A 91 -6.61 -3.31 14.22
C LYS A 91 -7.11 -1.97 13.64
N GLN A 92 -6.60 -0.85 14.13
CA GLN A 92 -6.87 0.49 13.61
C GLN A 92 -5.72 0.94 12.72
N ARG A 93 -6.01 1.49 11.53
CA ARG A 93 -4.98 1.95 10.60
C ARG A 93 -4.47 3.32 11.04
N PHE A 94 -3.14 3.44 11.13
CA PHE A 94 -2.43 4.69 11.35
C PHE A 94 -1.44 4.93 10.22
N TYR A 95 -1.19 6.19 9.93
CA TYR A 95 -0.20 6.65 8.96
C TYR A 95 0.95 7.32 9.69
N LEU A 96 2.18 6.86 9.42
CA LEU A 96 3.41 7.42 9.96
C LEU A 96 3.78 8.67 9.15
N PHE A 97 3.95 9.77 9.86
CA PHE A 97 4.48 11.01 9.31
C PHE A 97 5.71 11.45 10.07
N ASN A 98 6.69 11.95 9.32
CA ASN A 98 7.92 12.51 9.85
C ASN A 98 7.99 14.02 9.59
N ASN A 99 8.35 14.77 10.62
CA ASN A 99 8.86 16.13 10.48
C ASN A 99 10.27 16.22 11.08
N ASN A 100 10.94 17.35 10.89
CA ASN A 100 12.34 17.65 11.22
C ASN A 100 13.00 16.63 12.19
N ASN A 101 12.46 16.42 13.40
CA ASN A 101 12.96 15.41 14.35
C ASN A 101 11.90 14.51 15.03
N LYS A 102 10.64 14.53 14.63
CA LYS A 102 9.57 13.76 15.31
C LYS A 102 8.79 12.90 14.34
N SER A 103 8.43 11.70 14.81
CA SER A 103 7.44 10.87 14.15
C SER A 103 6.09 11.00 14.86
N ILE A 104 5.03 11.04 14.07
CA ILE A 104 3.65 11.07 14.55
C ILE A 104 2.87 10.05 13.75
N LEU A 105 2.11 9.21 14.45
CA LEU A 105 1.12 8.34 13.84
C LEU A 105 -0.24 9.03 13.89
N ILE A 106 -0.94 9.04 12.77
CA ILE A 106 -2.27 9.64 12.67
C ILE A 106 -3.26 8.62 12.11
N ASP A 107 -4.35 8.41 12.82
CA ASP A 107 -5.57 7.86 12.22
C ASP A 107 -6.33 9.02 11.57
N LEU A 108 -6.29 9.08 10.24
CA LEU A 108 -6.94 10.15 9.48
C LEU A 108 -8.47 10.08 9.53
N LYS A 109 -9.05 8.91 9.78
CA LYS A 109 -10.50 8.72 9.84
C LYS A 109 -11.07 9.25 11.15
N ASN A 110 -10.42 8.94 12.26
CA ASN A 110 -10.87 9.30 13.60
C ASN A 110 -10.15 10.53 14.18
N ASN A 111 -9.19 11.11 13.43
CA ASN A 111 -8.34 12.22 13.85
C ASN A 111 -7.58 11.95 15.17
N GLU A 112 -7.22 10.69 15.41
CA GLU A 112 -6.42 10.26 16.56
C GLU A 112 -4.93 10.43 16.25
N LYS A 113 -4.13 10.88 17.22
CA LYS A 113 -2.71 11.13 17.05
C LYS A 113 -1.90 10.47 18.16
N ILE A 114 -0.83 9.76 17.78
CA ILE A 114 0.14 9.19 18.70
C ILE A 114 1.49 9.83 18.40
N SER A 115 2.00 10.62 19.34
CA SER A 115 3.35 11.19 19.24
C SER A 115 4.38 10.17 19.68
N LEU A 116 5.42 9.98 18.86
CA LEU A 116 6.47 9.00 19.14
C LEU A 116 7.70 9.68 19.75
N SER A 117 8.37 8.96 20.66
CA SER A 117 9.59 9.44 21.33
C SER A 117 10.84 9.35 20.46
N LEU A 118 10.79 8.54 19.40
CA LEU A 118 11.86 8.34 18.43
C LEU A 118 11.36 8.66 17.04
N LYS A 119 12.30 8.93 16.13
CA LYS A 119 12.03 9.05 14.70
C LYS A 119 12.12 7.67 14.07
N TYR A 120 11.12 7.30 13.29
CA TYR A 120 11.03 6.02 12.57
C TYR A 120 10.96 6.29 11.07
N THR A 121 11.64 5.47 10.28
CA THR A 121 11.57 5.50 8.81
C THR A 121 10.55 4.52 8.26
N ASN A 122 10.24 3.46 9.02
CA ASN A 122 9.24 2.47 8.63
C ASN A 122 8.64 1.78 9.86
N PHE A 123 7.45 1.22 9.68
CA PHE A 123 6.79 0.30 10.58
C PHE A 123 6.30 -0.91 9.79
N GLU A 124 6.38 -2.09 10.39
CA GLU A 124 5.78 -3.29 9.85
C GLU A 124 5.08 -4.08 10.95
N ASN A 125 3.87 -4.54 10.65
CA ASN A 125 3.15 -5.47 11.50
C ASN A 125 3.70 -6.88 11.33
N ILE A 126 4.05 -7.54 12.43
CA ILE A 126 4.37 -8.97 12.43
C ILE A 126 3.44 -9.74 13.36
N THR A 127 3.16 -10.98 13.00
CA THR A 127 2.39 -11.91 13.82
C THR A 127 3.24 -13.15 14.09
N LEU A 128 3.40 -13.50 15.37
CA LEU A 128 4.05 -14.73 15.81
C LEU A 128 3.01 -15.72 16.32
N THR A 129 3.01 -16.94 15.79
CA THR A 129 2.00 -17.97 16.07
C THR A 129 2.60 -19.09 16.90
N ASN A 130 1.97 -19.42 18.04
CA ASN A 130 2.42 -20.51 18.88
C ASN A 130 2.06 -21.82 18.16
N PRO A 131 3.03 -22.67 17.82
CA PRO A 131 2.77 -23.85 16.99
C PRO A 131 1.95 -24.91 17.71
N ASN A 132 1.98 -24.93 19.06
CA ASN A 132 1.24 -25.91 19.85
C ASN A 132 -0.19 -25.46 20.16
N SER A 133 -0.42 -24.16 20.38
CA SER A 133 -1.74 -23.64 20.77
C SER A 133 -2.49 -22.87 19.68
N GLY A 134 -1.81 -22.52 18.58
CA GLY A 134 -2.35 -21.65 17.54
C GLY A 134 -2.52 -20.18 17.97
N ILE A 135 -2.15 -19.82 19.20
CA ILE A 135 -2.29 -18.45 19.72
C ILE A 135 -1.35 -17.53 18.95
N GLU A 136 -1.91 -16.45 18.40
CA GLU A 136 -1.18 -15.43 17.66
C GLU A 136 -0.93 -14.18 18.52
N ASN A 137 0.30 -13.70 18.52
CA ASN A 137 0.71 -12.45 19.15
C ASN A 137 1.19 -11.47 18.09
N GLU A 138 0.61 -10.27 18.08
CA GLU A 138 0.95 -9.21 17.13
C GLU A 138 1.97 -8.23 17.73
N TYR A 139 2.96 -7.89 16.93
CA TYR A 139 3.99 -6.91 17.24
C TYR A 139 4.20 -5.96 16.07
N ILE A 140 4.93 -4.89 16.33
CA ILE A 140 5.32 -3.91 15.31
C ILE A 140 6.84 -3.79 15.34
N ILE A 141 7.48 -3.98 14.19
CA ILE A 141 8.89 -3.64 14.01
C ILE A 141 8.96 -2.18 13.58
N GLY A 142 9.59 -1.35 14.41
CA GLY A 142 9.92 0.03 14.07
C GLY A 142 11.35 0.15 13.59
N THR A 143 11.53 0.68 12.38
CA THR A 143 12.85 0.96 11.79
C THR A 143 13.26 2.37 12.15
N LEU A 144 14.43 2.55 12.76
CA LEU A 144 14.96 3.87 13.16
C LEU A 144 15.90 4.44 12.09
N ASP A 145 16.79 3.60 11.57
CA ASP A 145 17.73 3.87 10.50
C ASP A 145 18.01 2.55 9.75
N TYR A 146 19.02 2.53 8.87
CA TYR A 146 19.28 1.40 7.95
C TYR A 146 19.47 0.05 8.67
N ASP A 147 20.12 0.01 9.84
CA ASP A 147 20.44 -1.24 10.56
C ASP A 147 19.94 -1.24 12.02
N SER A 148 19.14 -0.25 12.42
CA SER A 148 18.65 -0.12 13.79
C SER A 148 17.14 -0.24 13.87
N TYR A 149 16.70 -1.23 14.64
CA TYR A 149 15.30 -1.58 14.82
C TYR A 149 14.89 -1.65 16.30
N ILE A 150 13.60 -1.49 16.55
CA ILE A 150 12.95 -1.74 17.83
C ILE A 150 11.71 -2.60 17.59
N LEU A 151 11.46 -3.56 18.48
CA LEU A 151 10.23 -4.34 18.48
C LEU A 151 9.28 -3.75 19.51
N LEU A 152 8.06 -3.44 19.10
CA LEU A 152 7.03 -2.77 19.90
C LEU A 152 5.83 -3.71 20.08
N LYS A 153 5.15 -3.63 21.23
CA LYS A 153 3.88 -4.32 21.41
C LYS A 153 2.81 -3.61 20.59
N ASN A 154 1.94 -4.37 19.90
CA ASN A 154 0.86 -3.82 19.09
C ASN A 154 -0.30 -3.26 19.96
N THR A 155 -0.04 -2.14 20.64
CA THR A 155 -0.99 -1.44 21.51
C THR A 155 -0.82 0.07 21.29
N LYS A 156 -1.84 0.88 21.62
CA LYS A 156 -1.78 2.35 21.44
C LYS A 156 -0.60 3.05 22.13
N LYS A 157 -0.03 2.45 23.19
CA LYS A 157 1.14 2.98 23.89
C LYS A 157 2.47 2.61 23.23
N LEU A 158 2.46 1.63 22.32
CA LEU A 158 3.64 1.10 21.62
C LEU A 158 4.86 0.91 22.54
N PRO A 159 4.74 0.23 23.70
CA PRO A 159 5.90 0.00 24.54
C PRO A 159 6.86 -0.98 23.85
N ALA A 160 8.15 -0.85 24.13
CA ALA A 160 9.15 -1.81 23.67
C ALA A 160 8.77 -3.24 24.13
N ALA A 161 8.74 -4.17 23.18
CA ALA A 161 8.45 -5.57 23.42
C ALA A 161 9.72 -6.35 23.80
N ILE A 162 10.88 -5.91 23.29
CA ILE A 162 12.21 -6.33 23.76
C ILE A 162 13.05 -5.10 24.11
N THR A 163 13.92 -5.23 25.11
CA THR A 163 14.76 -4.11 25.55
C THR A 163 15.86 -3.79 24.54
N GLY A 164 16.04 -2.50 24.26
CA GLY A 164 17.12 -1.97 23.43
C GLY A 164 16.89 -2.14 21.93
N ARG A 165 17.83 -1.60 21.15
CA ARG A 165 17.88 -1.70 19.69
C ARG A 165 18.47 -3.06 19.27
N PHE A 166 18.21 -3.46 18.04
CA PHE A 166 18.82 -4.61 17.38
C PHE A 166 18.98 -4.34 15.89
N SER A 167 19.80 -5.16 15.24
CA SER A 167 19.93 -5.22 13.79
C SER A 167 19.31 -6.50 13.23
N GLU A 168 19.08 -6.51 11.92
CA GLU A 168 18.67 -7.70 11.15
C GLU A 168 17.53 -8.51 11.79
N PRO A 169 16.33 -7.91 11.98
CA PRO A 169 15.16 -8.69 12.34
C PRO A 169 14.89 -9.74 11.27
N ASP A 170 14.60 -10.97 11.66
CA ASP A 170 14.09 -11.99 10.74
C ASP A 170 13.01 -12.83 11.40
N LEU A 171 12.32 -13.63 10.58
CA LEU A 171 11.29 -14.56 11.03
C LEU A 171 11.70 -15.98 10.67
N LEU A 172 11.55 -16.92 11.62
CA LEU A 172 11.60 -18.34 11.30
C LEU A 172 10.16 -18.82 11.09
N VAL A 173 9.91 -19.26 9.87
CA VAL A 173 8.60 -19.63 9.36
C VAL A 173 8.50 -21.14 9.28
N ASP A 174 7.38 -21.66 9.76
CA ASP A 174 7.02 -23.06 9.58
C ASP A 174 6.80 -23.38 8.10
N LYS A 175 7.50 -24.39 7.58
CA LYS A 175 7.41 -24.75 6.16
C LYS A 175 6.03 -25.26 5.76
N SER A 176 5.30 -25.90 6.69
CA SER A 176 4.01 -26.53 6.43
C SER A 176 2.87 -25.50 6.49
N SER A 177 2.69 -24.85 7.62
CA SER A 177 1.62 -23.87 7.88
C SER A 177 1.90 -22.47 7.36
N LYS A 178 3.16 -22.17 6.97
CA LYS A 178 3.63 -20.82 6.57
C LYS A 178 3.48 -19.76 7.67
N LYS A 179 3.32 -20.17 8.93
CA LYS A 179 3.20 -19.27 10.07
C LYS A 179 4.57 -18.89 10.63
N ASN A 180 4.73 -17.65 11.08
CA ASN A 180 5.97 -17.22 11.74
C ASN A 180 5.97 -17.76 13.18
N ILE A 181 6.91 -18.63 13.51
CA ILE A 181 6.98 -19.28 14.83
C ILE A 181 7.97 -18.56 15.75
N PHE A 182 9.09 -18.11 15.18
CA PHE A 182 10.12 -17.39 15.92
C PHE A 182 10.42 -16.04 15.28
N PHE A 183 10.81 -15.11 16.13
CA PHE A 183 11.45 -13.86 15.74
C PHE A 183 12.95 -13.98 16.04
N THR A 184 13.80 -13.49 15.15
CA THR A 184 15.24 -13.41 15.41
C THR A 184 15.73 -11.98 15.30
N ALA A 185 16.76 -11.66 16.07
CA ALA A 185 17.38 -10.34 16.05
C ALA A 185 18.85 -10.43 16.46
N ILE A 186 19.68 -9.56 15.90
CA ILE A 186 21.10 -9.49 16.23
C ILE A 186 21.34 -8.43 17.31
N LYS A 187 22.01 -8.85 18.39
CA LYS A 187 22.50 -7.96 19.45
C LYS A 187 23.90 -8.39 19.86
N ASN A 188 24.82 -7.44 20.04
CA ASN A 188 26.20 -7.73 20.48
C ASN A 188 26.86 -8.86 19.67
N SER A 189 26.69 -8.83 18.34
CA SER A 189 27.23 -9.83 17.40
C SER A 189 26.75 -11.27 17.64
N LYS A 190 25.55 -11.44 18.22
CA LYS A 190 24.89 -12.75 18.39
C LYS A 190 23.46 -12.67 17.89
N ILE A 191 22.98 -13.77 17.31
CA ILE A 191 21.59 -13.94 16.89
C ILE A 191 20.80 -14.50 18.07
N TYR A 192 19.77 -13.79 18.49
CA TYR A 192 18.83 -14.25 19.52
C TYR A 192 17.56 -14.77 18.85
N VAL A 193 17.13 -15.96 19.24
CA VAL A 193 15.86 -16.54 18.77
C VAL A 193 14.83 -16.41 19.88
N TYR A 194 13.74 -15.71 19.57
CA TYR A 194 12.63 -15.42 20.45
C TYR A 194 11.41 -16.24 20.06
N ASN A 195 10.76 -16.87 21.04
CA ASN A 195 9.45 -17.48 20.82
C ASN A 195 8.34 -16.44 20.75
N THR A 196 7.10 -16.90 20.61
CA THR A 196 5.92 -16.05 20.47
C THR A 196 5.61 -15.16 21.67
N ASN A 197 6.15 -15.47 22.85
CA ASN A 197 6.04 -14.64 24.04
C ASN A 197 7.30 -13.79 24.27
N LEU A 198 8.16 -13.70 23.24
CA LEU A 198 9.43 -12.99 23.25
C LEU A 198 10.40 -13.46 24.34
N LYS A 199 10.32 -14.73 24.74
CA LYS A 199 11.36 -15.37 25.55
C LYS A 199 12.45 -15.92 24.63
N ILE A 200 13.71 -15.68 25.00
CA ILE A 200 14.86 -16.24 24.30
C ILE A 200 14.82 -17.77 24.46
N VAL A 201 14.79 -18.50 23.34
CA VAL A 201 14.83 -19.96 23.32
C VAL A 201 16.16 -20.51 22.83
N ASN A 202 16.94 -19.69 22.14
CA ASN A 202 18.29 -20.04 21.70
C ASN A 202 19.11 -18.79 21.37
N THR A 203 20.43 -18.97 21.26
CA THR A 203 21.37 -17.92 20.83
C THR A 203 22.44 -18.54 19.96
N PHE A 204 22.76 -17.90 18.84
CA PHE A 204 23.77 -18.35 17.88
C PHE A 204 24.84 -17.27 17.65
N LEU A 205 26.04 -17.71 17.28
CA LEU A 205 27.17 -16.80 17.01
C LEU A 205 27.03 -16.10 15.66
N ASN A 206 26.44 -16.76 14.67
CA ASN A 206 26.29 -16.26 13.30
C ASN A 206 25.17 -17.03 12.58
N GLU A 207 24.85 -16.60 11.35
CA GLU A 207 23.77 -17.19 10.54
C GLU A 207 24.04 -18.65 10.17
N GLU A 208 25.30 -19.01 9.91
CA GLU A 208 25.68 -20.39 9.60
C GLU A 208 25.27 -21.34 10.73
N LYS A 209 25.56 -20.96 11.97
CA LYS A 209 25.19 -21.73 13.17
C LYS A 209 23.68 -21.75 13.41
N LEU A 210 22.97 -20.67 13.08
CA LEU A 210 21.49 -20.68 13.08
C LEU A 210 20.97 -21.71 12.07
N ARG A 211 21.48 -21.69 10.83
CA ARG A 211 21.04 -22.56 9.73
C ARG A 211 21.26 -24.04 10.04
N GLU A 212 22.44 -24.38 10.57
CA GLU A 212 22.76 -25.75 11.04
C GLU A 212 21.79 -26.27 12.12
N ASN A 213 21.11 -25.38 12.85
CA ASN A 213 20.25 -25.71 13.98
C ASN A 213 18.75 -25.52 13.71
N LEU A 214 18.34 -25.20 12.49
CA LEU A 214 16.92 -25.02 12.16
C LEU A 214 16.10 -26.30 12.40
N GLU A 215 16.65 -27.47 12.09
CA GLU A 215 15.97 -28.75 12.36
C GLU A 215 15.75 -29.00 13.86
N ASN A 216 16.73 -28.65 14.69
CA ASN A 216 16.62 -28.78 16.15
C ASN A 216 15.57 -27.82 16.72
N LEU A 217 15.47 -26.61 16.16
CA LEU A 217 14.42 -25.66 16.51
C LEU A 217 13.04 -26.15 16.05
N ALA A 218 12.93 -26.70 14.84
CA ALA A 218 11.68 -27.24 14.30
C ALA A 218 11.12 -28.37 15.19
N LYS A 219 11.99 -29.29 15.64
CA LYS A 219 11.63 -30.37 16.57
C LYS A 219 11.06 -29.86 17.90
N LYS A 220 11.60 -28.76 18.45
CA LYS A 220 11.07 -28.15 19.69
C LYS A 220 9.64 -27.62 19.55
N THR A 221 9.19 -27.41 18.32
CA THR A 221 7.90 -26.81 17.99
C THR A 221 6.97 -27.77 17.25
N ASN A 222 7.32 -29.05 17.14
CA ASN A 222 6.57 -30.03 16.34
C ASN A 222 6.34 -29.54 14.89
N SER A 223 7.32 -28.84 14.33
CA SER A 223 7.32 -28.34 12.96
C SER A 223 8.05 -29.32 12.05
N ASP A 224 7.51 -29.55 10.84
CA ASP A 224 8.15 -30.38 9.80
C ASP A 224 9.41 -29.72 9.21
N GLY A 225 9.67 -28.47 9.59
CA GLY A 225 10.88 -27.75 9.22
C GLY A 225 10.65 -26.24 9.26
N LEU A 226 11.74 -25.51 9.51
CA LEU A 226 11.73 -24.05 9.51
C LEU A 226 12.48 -23.52 8.28
N SER A 227 11.99 -22.40 7.75
CA SER A 227 12.70 -21.56 6.78
C SER A 227 12.86 -20.16 7.36
N GLN A 228 13.99 -19.51 7.08
CA GLN A 228 14.19 -18.11 7.43
C GLN A 228 13.50 -17.24 6.37
N LYS A 229 12.65 -16.32 6.81
CA LYS A 229 12.12 -15.23 6.00
C LYS A 229 12.86 -13.98 6.40
N CYS A 230 13.65 -13.45 5.47
CA CYS A 230 14.33 -12.18 5.68
C CYS A 230 13.33 -11.05 5.82
N PHE A 231 13.59 -10.11 6.72
CA PHE A 231 12.84 -8.85 6.77
C PHE A 231 13.45 -7.77 5.86
N THR A 232 14.79 -7.76 5.73
CA THR A 232 15.54 -6.70 5.04
C THR A 232 16.15 -7.13 3.71
N CYS A 233 16.16 -8.43 3.40
CA CYS A 233 16.63 -8.90 2.11
C CYS A 233 15.66 -8.38 1.06
N ALA A 234 16.17 -7.59 0.10
CA ALA A 234 15.42 -7.26 -1.10
C ALA A 234 15.01 -8.58 -1.76
N GLU A 235 13.73 -8.94 -1.69
CA GLU A 235 13.20 -9.95 -2.58
C GLU A 235 13.50 -9.45 -3.99
N ILE A 236 14.42 -10.12 -4.68
CA ILE A 236 14.68 -9.87 -6.09
C ILE A 236 13.36 -10.22 -6.75
N MET A 237 12.54 -9.19 -7.03
CA MET A 237 11.26 -9.36 -7.70
C MET A 237 11.53 -10.14 -8.97
N HIS A 238 11.09 -11.40 -9.00
CA HIS A 238 11.14 -12.18 -10.21
C HIS A 238 10.44 -11.38 -11.30
N SER A 239 11.17 -11.15 -12.39
CA SER A 239 10.67 -10.56 -13.63
C SER A 239 9.51 -11.40 -14.14
N GLY A 240 8.30 -11.06 -13.74
CA GLY A 240 7.10 -11.55 -14.39
C GLY A 240 7.06 -10.93 -15.78
N SER A 241 7.40 -11.72 -16.81
CA SER A 241 7.08 -11.36 -18.18
C SER A 241 5.56 -11.32 -18.30
N PHE A 242 4.99 -10.14 -18.52
CA PHE A 242 3.58 -10.04 -18.86
C PHE A 242 3.36 -10.58 -20.27
N ASP A 243 2.31 -11.37 -20.44
CA ASP A 243 1.79 -11.75 -21.75
C ASP A 243 1.14 -10.50 -22.38
N GLU A 244 1.83 -9.92 -23.37
CA GLU A 244 1.39 -8.74 -24.11
C GLU A 244 0.34 -9.12 -25.16
N ASN A 245 -0.93 -9.13 -24.77
CA ASN A 245 -2.02 -9.14 -25.74
C ASN A 245 -3.09 -8.09 -25.38
N PRO A 246 -2.98 -6.85 -25.92
CA PRO A 246 -3.92 -5.78 -25.61
C PRO A 246 -5.26 -6.00 -26.35
N LEU A 247 -6.28 -6.45 -25.62
CA LEU A 247 -7.67 -6.38 -26.09
C LEU A 247 -8.34 -5.10 -25.59
N LEU A 248 -8.12 -4.00 -26.32
CA LEU A 248 -8.77 -2.69 -26.15
C LEU A 248 -9.75 -2.47 -27.32
N PRO A 249 -11.08 -2.31 -27.10
CA PRO A 249 -11.70 -1.02 -26.71
C PRO A 249 -12.98 -1.15 -25.83
N GLU A 250 -13.63 -0.06 -25.37
CA GLU A 250 -14.81 0.55 -26.06
C GLU A 250 -15.02 2.08 -25.86
N ILE A 251 -14.05 2.84 -25.31
CA ILE A 251 -14.18 4.32 -25.12
C ILE A 251 -13.23 5.12 -26.03
N PHE A 252 -12.37 4.44 -26.77
CA PHE A 252 -11.35 4.99 -27.65
C PHE A 252 -11.12 4.01 -28.80
N GLU A 253 -10.79 4.52 -29.98
CA GLU A 253 -10.42 3.71 -31.13
C GLU A 253 -8.95 3.29 -30.96
N VAL A 254 -8.70 1.99 -30.89
CA VAL A 254 -7.33 1.45 -30.85
C VAL A 254 -6.94 1.04 -32.26
N SER A 255 -5.77 1.49 -32.68
CA SER A 255 -5.16 1.06 -33.94
C SER A 255 -3.76 0.54 -33.67
N TYR A 256 -3.38 -0.53 -34.35
CA TYR A 256 -2.02 -1.03 -34.31
C TYR A 256 -1.26 -0.47 -35.52
N LYS A 257 -0.15 0.21 -35.25
CA LYS A 257 0.73 0.73 -36.30
C LYS A 257 2.10 0.10 -36.13
N SER A 258 2.53 -0.65 -37.15
CA SER A 258 3.87 -1.29 -37.17
C SER A 258 4.16 -2.17 -35.94
N ASN A 259 3.18 -2.99 -35.51
CA ASN A 259 3.25 -3.87 -34.34
C ASN A 259 3.49 -3.16 -32.99
N ARG A 260 3.25 -1.85 -32.91
CA ARG A 260 3.19 -1.12 -31.65
C ARG A 260 1.75 -0.75 -31.33
N LEU A 261 1.38 -0.88 -30.05
CA LEU A 261 0.11 -0.38 -29.56
C LEU A 261 0.09 1.14 -29.76
N SER A 262 -0.89 1.66 -30.50
CA SER A 262 -1.13 3.10 -30.65
C SER A 262 -2.58 3.37 -30.20
N VAL A 263 -2.74 4.29 -29.26
CA VAL A 263 -4.06 4.64 -28.71
C VAL A 263 -4.46 5.99 -29.29
N VAL A 264 -5.57 6.04 -30.02
CA VAL A 264 -6.08 7.30 -30.59
C VAL A 264 -7.13 7.87 -29.65
N TYR A 265 -6.88 9.06 -29.13
CA TYR A 265 -7.81 9.84 -28.32
C TYR A 265 -8.53 10.87 -29.18
N LYS A 266 -9.78 11.20 -28.86
CA LYS A 266 -10.47 12.40 -29.38
C LYS A 266 -10.54 13.43 -28.27
N ASN A 267 -9.94 14.60 -28.49
CA ASN A 267 -10.00 15.71 -27.52
C ASN A 267 -11.42 16.33 -27.47
N LYS A 268 -11.60 17.38 -26.67
CA LYS A 268 -12.89 18.09 -26.55
C LYS A 268 -13.43 18.64 -27.88
N GLU A 269 -12.55 18.94 -28.82
CA GLU A 269 -12.86 19.49 -30.14
C GLU A 269 -13.10 18.39 -31.19
N GLY A 270 -12.96 17.11 -30.81
CA GLY A 270 -13.08 15.96 -31.69
C GLY A 270 -11.82 15.68 -32.52
N LYS A 271 -10.71 16.40 -32.27
CA LYS A 271 -9.43 16.16 -32.91
C LYS A 271 -8.79 14.88 -32.39
N GLU A 272 -8.31 14.06 -33.31
CA GLU A 272 -7.60 12.82 -32.99
C GLU A 272 -6.16 13.10 -32.53
N ILE A 273 -5.77 12.45 -31.45
CA ILE A 273 -4.45 12.52 -30.83
C ILE A 273 -3.91 11.10 -30.71
N GLU A 274 -2.84 10.83 -31.46
CA GLU A 274 -2.15 9.55 -31.44
C GLU A 274 -1.22 9.48 -30.22
N VAL A 275 -1.42 8.48 -29.36
CA VAL A 275 -0.59 8.21 -28.18
C VAL A 275 0.16 6.91 -28.38
N ASN A 276 1.48 7.00 -28.30
CA ASN A 276 2.38 5.85 -28.31
C ASN A 276 2.71 5.48 -26.85
N PRO A 277 2.00 4.52 -26.24
CA PRO A 277 2.27 4.12 -24.87
C PRO A 277 3.71 3.64 -24.69
N TYR A 278 4.39 4.20 -23.70
CA TYR A 278 5.60 3.64 -23.13
C TYR A 278 5.32 3.36 -21.65
N GLN A 279 5.58 2.13 -21.20
CA GLN A 279 5.34 1.73 -19.83
C GLN A 279 6.45 2.29 -18.94
N THR A 280 6.08 3.11 -17.97
CA THR A 280 7.00 3.58 -16.93
C THR A 280 6.74 2.80 -15.65
N PHE A 281 7.73 2.06 -15.17
CA PHE A 281 7.72 1.45 -13.83
C PHE A 281 8.16 2.50 -12.82
N GLU A 282 7.23 3.27 -12.27
CA GLU A 282 7.55 4.19 -11.18
C GLU A 282 7.55 3.44 -9.85
N LYS A 283 8.74 3.26 -9.25
CA LYS A 283 8.90 2.75 -7.89
C LYS A 283 8.30 3.77 -6.91
N GLY A 284 7.03 3.61 -6.56
CA GLY A 284 6.37 4.45 -5.56
C GLY A 284 4.89 4.16 -5.39
N CYS A 285 4.21 3.72 -6.46
CA CYS A 285 2.80 3.37 -6.42
C CYS A 285 2.65 1.89 -6.76
N GLY A 286 2.79 1.01 -5.76
CA GLY A 286 3.04 -0.45 -5.89
C GLY A 286 2.06 -1.31 -6.70
N TYR A 287 1.11 -0.73 -7.44
CA TYR A 287 0.20 -1.42 -8.38
C TYR A 287 -0.24 -0.55 -9.57
N LEU A 288 0.42 0.59 -9.81
CA LEU A 288 0.06 1.51 -10.89
C LEU A 288 1.06 1.41 -12.05
N ASP A 289 0.56 1.15 -13.24
CA ASP A 289 1.35 1.26 -14.48
C ASP A 289 1.15 2.63 -15.10
N GLY A 290 2.26 3.28 -15.46
CA GLY A 290 2.26 4.59 -16.13
C GLY A 290 2.43 4.45 -17.64
N VAL A 291 1.70 5.28 -18.39
CA VAL A 291 1.76 5.41 -19.84
C VAL A 291 2.04 6.87 -20.18
N THR A 292 3.19 7.15 -20.81
CA THR A 292 3.56 8.54 -21.19
C THR A 292 2.99 8.95 -22.54
N PHE A 293 2.58 10.21 -22.65
CA PHE A 293 2.29 10.92 -23.90
C PHE A 293 2.92 12.31 -23.87
N GLY A 294 4.03 12.50 -24.60
CA GLY A 294 4.77 13.77 -24.57
C GLY A 294 5.29 14.05 -23.15
N LYS A 295 4.82 15.15 -22.54
CA LYS A 295 5.11 15.52 -21.13
C LYS A 295 4.03 15.06 -20.14
N ASN A 296 2.97 14.43 -20.62
CA ASN A 296 1.86 13.97 -19.80
C ASN A 296 2.04 12.49 -19.45
N LEU A 297 1.55 12.08 -18.29
CA LEU A 297 1.62 10.69 -17.80
C LEU A 297 0.25 10.25 -17.31
N ILE A 298 -0.18 9.06 -17.77
CA ILE A 298 -1.46 8.44 -17.46
C ILE A 298 -1.21 7.21 -16.60
N PHE A 299 -1.97 7.00 -15.52
CA PHE A 299 -1.83 5.81 -14.69
C PHE A 299 -3.00 4.85 -14.85
N ILE A 300 -2.72 3.57 -14.59
CA ILE A 300 -3.69 2.48 -14.53
C ILE A 300 -3.44 1.67 -13.25
N ASP A 301 -4.46 1.47 -12.43
CA ASP A 301 -4.48 0.51 -11.33
C ASP A 301 -5.23 -0.76 -11.76
N PHE A 302 -4.51 -1.87 -11.94
CA PHE A 302 -5.12 -3.13 -12.35
C PHE A 302 -6.05 -3.74 -11.31
N ARG A 303 -5.94 -3.36 -10.04
CA ARG A 303 -6.85 -3.84 -8.97
C ARG A 303 -8.26 -3.30 -9.18
N TYR A 304 -8.35 -2.14 -9.83
CA TYR A 304 -9.53 -1.31 -9.79
C TYR A 304 -10.13 -1.03 -11.15
N VAL A 305 -9.28 -0.99 -12.16
CA VAL A 305 -9.63 -0.70 -13.53
C VAL A 305 -9.22 -1.91 -14.34
N LYS A 306 -10.20 -2.54 -15.01
CA LYS A 306 -9.88 -3.56 -16.01
C LYS A 306 -8.86 -2.92 -16.97
N PRO A 307 -7.87 -3.65 -17.51
CA PRO A 307 -6.81 -3.14 -18.41
C PRO A 307 -7.27 -2.31 -19.62
N LYS A 308 -8.60 -2.15 -19.80
CA LYS A 308 -9.31 -1.56 -20.92
C LYS A 308 -9.67 -0.07 -20.77
N LYS A 309 -9.25 0.61 -19.69
CA LYS A 309 -9.60 2.03 -19.49
C LYS A 309 -8.39 2.83 -19.01
N LEU A 310 -7.82 3.62 -19.90
CA LEU A 310 -6.88 4.69 -19.54
C LEU A 310 -7.67 5.84 -18.90
N MET A 311 -7.22 6.30 -17.73
CA MET A 311 -7.88 7.36 -16.96
C MET A 311 -7.07 8.65 -17.08
N PHE A 312 -7.40 9.45 -18.08
CA PHE A 312 -6.91 10.80 -18.21
C PHE A 312 -8.10 11.73 -18.46
N PRO A 313 -8.21 12.87 -17.74
CA PRO A 313 -9.33 13.77 -17.94
C PRO A 313 -9.32 14.34 -19.37
N LYS A 314 -10.47 14.28 -20.06
CA LYS A 314 -10.59 14.74 -21.45
C LYS A 314 -10.21 16.21 -21.60
N GLU A 315 -10.37 16.98 -20.53
CA GLU A 315 -10.04 18.39 -20.47
C GLU A 315 -8.57 18.75 -20.58
N TYR A 316 -7.65 17.79 -20.42
CA TYR A 316 -6.21 18.04 -20.55
C TYR A 316 -5.59 17.30 -21.76
N LEU A 317 -6.41 16.69 -22.62
CA LEU A 317 -5.96 15.96 -23.82
C LEU A 317 -5.69 16.90 -25.00
N ASP A 318 -4.90 17.96 -24.81
CA ASP A 318 -4.54 18.91 -25.88
C ASP A 318 -3.02 19.02 -26.05
#